data_AF-A0A963YCW1-F1
#
_entry.id   AF-A0A963YCW1-F1
#
_cell.length_a   1.000
_cell.length_b   1.000
_cell.length_c   1.000
_cell.angle_alpha   90.00
_cell.angle_beta   90.00
_cell.angle_gamma   90.00
#
_symmetry.space_group_name_H-M   'P 1'
#
loop_
_entity.id
_entity.type
_entity.pdbx_description
1 polymer ?
#
loop_
_entity_poly.entity_id
_entity_poly.type
_entity_poly.pdbx_seq_one_letter_code
_entity_poly.pdbx_strand_id
1 'polypeptide(L)' 'MDTYSLFREIADSWVLLALVLVFLGVVIWAFRPGSRKVHEDVASIPFRHEDRPAPAGATGDRGQGGAR' A
#
# COMPACT_ATOMS: atom_id res chain seq x y z
N MET A 1 18.02 45.68 -26.57
CA MET A 1 17.13 44.50 -26.56
C MET A 1 15.82 44.96 -25.94
N ASP A 2 14.76 45.01 -26.73
CA ASP A 2 13.47 45.56 -26.33
C ASP A 2 12.72 44.63 -25.36
N THR A 3 12.02 45.21 -24.38
CA THR A 3 11.27 44.52 -23.31
C THR A 3 10.32 43.45 -23.83
N TYR A 4 9.80 43.65 -25.05
CA TYR A 4 8.93 42.70 -25.73
C TYR A 4 9.61 41.36 -26.04
N SER A 5 10.90 41.38 -26.38
CA SER A 5 11.63 40.15 -26.71
C SER A 5 11.85 39.28 -25.47
N LEU A 6 12.08 39.91 -24.32
CA LEU A 6 12.23 39.23 -23.03
C LEU A 6 10.91 38.54 -22.62
N PHE A 7 9.78 39.25 -22.75
CA PHE A 7 8.46 38.69 -22.47
C PHE A 7 8.10 37.52 -23.41
N ARG A 8 8.49 37.63 -24.68
CA ARG A 8 8.24 36.60 -25.70
C ARG A 8 9.02 35.31 -25.46
N GLU A 9 10.29 35.37 -25.07
CA GLU A 9 11.05 34.17 -24.72
C GLU A 9 10.46 33.43 -23.51
N ILE A 10 9.96 34.16 -22.52
CA ILE A 10 9.24 33.58 -21.38
C ILE A 10 7.91 32.98 -21.84
N ALA A 11 7.19 33.63 -22.76
CA ALA A 11 5.93 33.12 -23.32
C ALA A 11 6.13 31.82 -24.13
N ASP A 12 7.18 31.73 -24.94
CA ASP A 12 7.45 30.56 -25.79
C ASP A 12 7.88 29.32 -24.98
N SER A 13 8.38 29.49 -23.74
CA SER A 13 8.86 28.38 -22.91
C SER A 13 7.79 27.68 -22.06
N TRP A 14 6.53 28.15 -22.11
CA TRP A 14 5.42 27.58 -21.32
C TRP A 14 5.09 26.12 -21.62
N VAL A 15 5.16 25.70 -22.88
CA VAL A 15 4.87 24.31 -23.26
C VAL A 15 5.92 23.36 -22.70
N LEU A 16 7.21 23.74 -22.77
CA LEU A 16 8.31 22.99 -22.17
C LEU A 16 8.15 22.91 -20.64
N LEU A 17 7.80 24.02 -19.99
CA LEU A 17 7.55 24.05 -18.55
C LEU A 17 6.38 23.13 -18.16
N ALA A 18 5.28 23.14 -18.92
CA ALA A 18 4.14 22.27 -18.68
C ALA A 18 4.51 20.77 -18.76
N LEU A 19 5.31 20.37 -19.76
CA LEU A 19 5.80 19.00 -19.90
C LEU A 19 6.66 18.58 -18.69
N VAL A 20 7.54 19.46 -18.23
CA VAL A 20 8.38 19.20 -17.04
C VAL A 20 7.52 19.06 -15.78
N LEU A 21 6.53 19.93 -15.59
CA LEU A 21 5.61 19.85 -14.44
C LEU A 21 4.77 18.57 -14.46
N VAL A 22 4.26 18.17 -15.63
CA VAL A 22 3.52 16.91 -15.79
C VAL A 22 4.44 15.71 -15.48
N PHE A 23 5.66 15.71 -16.00
CA PHE A 23 6.64 14.66 -15.73
C PHE A 23 6.92 14.53 -14.24
N LEU A 24 7.22 15.64 -13.55
CA LEU A 24 7.42 15.64 -12.10
C LEU A 24 6.16 15.19 -11.35
N GLY A 25 4.98 15.58 -11.80
CA GLY A 25 3.70 15.12 -11.24
C GLY A 25 3.55 13.61 -11.32
N VAL A 26 3.87 13.00 -12.47
CA VAL A 26 3.86 11.54 -12.65
C VAL A 26 4.90 10.86 -11.77
N VAL A 27 6.13 11.41 -11.69
CA VAL A 27 7.19 10.90 -10.83
C VAL A 27 6.76 10.88 -9.37
N ILE A 28 6.25 12.01 -8.86
CA ILE A 28 5.75 12.12 -7.48
C ILE A 28 4.58 11.16 -7.24
N TRP A 29 3.68 11.02 -8.21
CA TRP A 29 2.55 10.08 -8.12
C TRP A 29 3.01 8.62 -8.08
N ALA A 30 3.99 8.23 -8.90
CA ALA A 30 4.56 6.89 -8.93
C ALA A 30 5.26 6.54 -7.59
N PHE A 31 5.92 7.53 -6.96
CA PHE A 31 6.54 7.37 -5.65
C PHE A 31 5.58 7.57 -4.48
N ARG A 32 4.31 7.96 -4.71
CA ARG A 32 3.32 8.11 -3.63
C ARG A 32 3.04 6.72 -3.05
N PRO A 33 3.42 6.45 -1.79
CA PRO A 33 3.33 5.12 -1.20
C PRO A 33 1.89 4.87 -0.75
N GLY A 34 0.98 4.65 -1.70
CA GLY A 34 -0.46 4.48 -1.46
C GLY A 34 -0.85 3.11 -0.89
N SER A 35 -0.02 2.07 -1.05
CA SER A 35 -0.40 0.68 -0.75
C SER A 35 0.28 0.08 0.50
N ARG A 36 1.15 0.82 1.18
CA ARG A 36 1.89 0.28 2.35
C ARG A 36 0.99 -0.12 3.52
N LYS A 37 -0.23 0.43 3.62
CA LYS A 37 -1.16 0.12 4.73
C LYS A 37 -1.96 -1.17 4.56
N VAL A 38 -2.23 -1.62 3.33
CA VAL A 38 -3.08 -2.81 3.10
C VAL A 38 -2.27 -4.11 3.15
N HIS A 39 -0.98 -4.06 2.76
CA HIS A 39 -0.11 -5.23 2.81
C HIS A 39 0.32 -5.62 4.24
N GLU A 40 0.31 -4.67 5.18
CA GLU A 40 0.62 -4.92 6.60
C GLU A 40 -0.53 -5.65 7.31
N ASP A 41 -1.78 -5.30 7.01
CA ASP A 41 -2.96 -5.99 7.56
C ASP A 41 -3.09 -7.45 7.05
N VAL A 42 -2.82 -7.70 5.76
CA VAL A 42 -2.93 -9.05 5.16
C VAL A 42 -1.80 -9.98 5.61
N ALA A 43 -0.58 -9.46 5.80
CA ALA A 43 0.55 -10.25 6.29
C ALA A 43 0.36 -10.76 7.74
N SER A 44 -0.53 -10.13 8.51
CA SER A 44 -0.86 -10.58 9.87
C SER A 44 -1.86 -11.74 9.93
N ILE A 45 -2.49 -12.11 8.80
CA ILE A 45 -3.52 -13.15 8.74
C ILE A 45 -2.97 -14.56 9.05
N PRO A 46 -1.81 -14.99 8.50
CA PRO A 46 -1.26 -16.31 8.83
C PRO A 46 -0.82 -16.42 10.29
N PHE A 47 -0.25 -15.35 10.86
CA PHE A 47 0.28 -15.33 12.23
C PHE A 47 -0.79 -15.11 13.31
N ARG A 48 -2.02 -14.74 12.93
CA ARG A 48 -3.15 -14.56 13.86
C ARG A 48 -3.62 -15.86 14.54
N HIS A 49 -3.11 -17.01 14.12
CA HIS A 49 -3.48 -18.31 14.65
C HIS A 49 -2.39 -18.99 15.49
N GLU A 50 -1.23 -18.36 15.66
CA GLU A 50 -0.14 -18.92 16.49
C GLU A 50 -0.39 -18.70 17.99
N ASP A 51 -1.12 -17.64 18.38
CA ASP A 51 -1.33 -17.24 19.80
C ASP A 51 -2.51 -17.94 20.51
N ARG A 52 -3.25 -18.82 19.83
CA ARG A 52 -4.30 -19.61 20.49
C ARG A 52 -4.21 -21.07 20.05
N PRO A 53 -3.41 -21.90 20.76
CA PRO A 53 -3.35 -23.32 20.44
C PRO A 53 -4.76 -23.88 20.59
N ALA A 54 -5.19 -24.66 19.59
CA ALA A 54 -6.42 -25.45 19.70
C ALA A 54 -6.35 -26.26 21.01
N PRO A 55 -7.39 -26.27 21.86
CA PRO A 55 -7.32 -26.96 23.14
C PRO A 55 -7.02 -28.43 22.89
N ALA A 56 -5.86 -28.88 23.36
CA ALA A 56 -5.45 -30.27 23.37
C ALA A 56 -6.38 -31.02 24.33
N GLY A 57 -7.51 -31.50 23.82
CA GLY A 57 -8.54 -32.12 24.65
C GLY A 57 -9.52 -33.02 23.91
N ALA A 58 -9.28 -33.38 22.65
CA ALA A 58 -10.12 -34.35 21.94
C ALA A 58 -9.60 -35.80 22.01
N THR A 59 -8.72 -36.09 22.98
CA THR A 59 -8.23 -37.45 23.22
C THR A 59 -8.28 -37.77 24.70
N GLY A 60 -9.43 -38.28 25.13
CA GLY A 60 -9.63 -38.99 26.38
C GLY A 60 -11.10 -39.40 26.43
N ASP A 61 -11.49 -40.59 26.85
CA ASP A 61 -10.78 -41.77 27.27
C ASP A 61 -11.85 -42.87 27.31
N ARG A 62 -11.38 -44.11 27.25
CA ARG A 62 -12.02 -45.42 27.45
C ARG A 62 -13.40 -45.47 28.10
N GLY A 63 -14.17 -46.44 27.60
CA GLY A 63 -15.50 -46.77 28.05
C GLY A 63 -15.64 -47.20 29.50
N GLN A 64 -16.90 -47.15 29.91
CA GLN A 64 -17.57 -47.80 31.05
C GLN A 64 -19.07 -47.67 30.69
N GLY A 65 -19.84 -48.73 30.45
CA GLY A 65 -20.28 -49.68 31.47
C GLY A 65 -21.44 -49.07 32.26
N GLY A 66 -22.69 -49.34 31.89
CA GLY A 66 -23.84 -48.82 32.63
C GLY A 66 -25.19 -49.16 32.03
N ALA A 67 -25.72 -50.32 32.43
CA ALA A 67 -27.10 -50.70 32.26
C ALA A 67 -28.06 -49.60 32.74
N ARG A 68 -29.05 -49.26 31.90
CA ARG A 68 -30.41 -48.91 32.30
C ARG A 68 -31.36 -49.31 31.17
#